data_AF-A0A918M6Y0-F1
#
_entry.id   AF-A0A918M6Y0-F1
#
_cell.length_a   1.000
_cell.length_b   1.000
_cell.length_c   1.000
_cell.angle_alpha   90.00
_cell.angle_beta   90.00
_cell.angle_gamma   90.00
#
_symmetry.space_group_name_H-M   'P 1'
#
loop_
_entity.id
_entity.type
_entity.pdbx_description
1 polymer ?
#
loop_
_entity_poly.entity_id
_entity_poly.type
_entity_poly.pdbx_seq_one_letter_code
_entity_poly.pdbx_strand_id
1 'polypeptide(L)'
;MLRTANEHHFGYVYPAGFALTVSTRVEQDGQCAHLMRALADPDSDALLADHPVLLDFLTTCRPESVFCFHGRDGLTLDVTHFDSLGDLARCAAAYRDAQSLDGWDAVPVMVKDLASSESQNSLLFLGAAADPQTQPIPRGLLLTAPEVEEQDCDTAPGSVSVPVVCNLAHSSLVVWFSGHGSVLFHDGDVCGFKVPAFRVDTIEVLPRVPSRSLFPRVQLGPRTLTWDEGRWQESDADTGPWADDVRTRFQLD
;
A
#
# COMPACT_ATOMS: atom_id res chain seq x y z
N MET A 1 -4.38 24.38 -11.04
CA MET A 1 -3.70 24.60 -9.74
C MET A 1 -3.92 26.05 -9.33
N LEU A 2 -4.48 26.30 -8.15
CA LEU A 2 -4.70 27.64 -7.61
C LEU A 2 -3.57 27.98 -6.65
N ARG A 3 -2.93 29.13 -6.86
CA ARG A 3 -2.03 29.72 -5.86
C ARG A 3 -2.89 30.44 -4.83
N THR A 4 -2.74 30.08 -3.55
CA THR A 4 -3.46 30.72 -2.45
C THR A 4 -2.44 31.30 -1.46
N ALA A 5 -2.79 32.41 -0.82
CA ALA A 5 -1.97 33.03 0.21
C ALA A 5 -2.86 33.75 1.23
N ASN A 6 -2.48 33.70 2.49
CA ASN A 6 -2.99 34.55 3.55
C ASN A 6 -1.82 35.17 4.34
N GLU A 7 -2.10 35.86 5.43
CA GLU A 7 -1.07 36.51 6.27
C GLU A 7 -0.06 35.53 6.87
N HIS A 8 -0.35 34.22 6.89
CA HIS A 8 0.41 33.21 7.61
C HIS A 8 0.95 32.06 6.73
N HIS A 9 0.43 31.88 5.51
CA HIS A 9 0.76 30.75 4.65
C HIS A 9 0.63 31.14 3.18
N PHE A 10 1.43 30.53 2.33
CA PHE A 10 1.19 30.48 0.90
C PHE A 10 1.31 29.03 0.40
N GLY A 11 0.61 28.72 -0.68
CA GLY A 11 0.58 27.35 -1.16
C GLY A 11 -0.07 27.19 -2.52
N TYR A 12 -0.05 25.94 -2.96
CA TYR A 12 -0.72 25.48 -4.16
C TYR A 12 -1.80 24.50 -3.75
N VAL A 13 -3.02 24.75 -4.20
CA VAL A 13 -4.15 23.85 -4.01
C VAL A 13 -4.55 23.28 -5.37
N TYR A 14 -4.62 21.96 -5.41
CA TYR A 14 -5.16 21.20 -6.52
C TYR A 14 -6.63 20.85 -6.22
N PRO A 15 -7.58 21.14 -7.13
CA PRO A 15 -9.02 21.00 -6.85
C PRO A 15 -9.49 19.61 -6.41
N ALA A 16 -8.74 18.55 -6.71
CA ALA A 16 -9.07 17.18 -6.31
C ALA A 16 -8.76 16.85 -4.84
N GLY A 17 -8.37 17.84 -4.02
CA GLY A 17 -8.03 17.61 -2.62
C GLY A 17 -6.56 17.27 -2.39
N PHE A 18 -5.65 17.95 -3.09
CA PHE A 18 -4.22 17.90 -2.79
C PHE A 18 -3.68 19.31 -2.60
N ALA A 19 -2.78 19.52 -1.63
CA ALA A 19 -2.19 20.81 -1.37
C ALA A 19 -0.70 20.72 -1.00
N LEU A 20 0.05 21.74 -1.42
CA LEU A 20 1.38 22.08 -0.91
C LEU A 20 1.28 23.40 -0.17
N THR A 21 1.76 23.45 1.07
CA THR A 21 1.69 24.65 1.91
C THR A 21 3.05 24.98 2.50
N VAL A 22 3.33 26.28 2.57
CA VAL A 22 4.53 26.85 3.18
C VAL A 22 4.09 27.95 4.14
N SER A 23 4.44 27.84 5.42
CA SER A 23 4.11 28.85 6.43
C SER A 23 4.91 30.14 6.23
N THR A 24 4.47 31.24 6.83
CA THR A 24 5.36 32.35 7.17
C THR A 24 6.44 31.86 8.12
N ARG A 25 7.58 32.57 8.15
CA ARG A 25 8.72 32.22 8.98
C ARG A 25 8.30 32.15 10.46
N VAL A 26 8.56 31.03 11.12
CA VAL A 26 8.27 30.81 12.54
C VAL A 26 9.60 30.68 13.27
N GLU A 27 9.75 31.34 14.41
CA GLU A 27 10.90 31.15 15.30
C GLU A 27 10.66 29.90 16.15
N GLN A 28 11.53 28.91 16.01
CA GLN A 28 11.51 27.64 16.73
C GLN A 28 12.95 27.35 17.21
N ASP A 29 13.13 27.17 18.52
CA ASP A 29 14.43 26.89 19.14
C ASP A 29 15.55 27.89 18.76
N GLY A 30 15.19 29.18 18.63
CA GLY A 30 16.11 30.26 18.25
C GLY A 30 16.49 30.29 16.76
N GLN A 31 15.81 29.49 15.93
CA GLN A 31 15.96 29.50 14.47
C GLN A 31 14.65 29.86 13.80
N CYS A 32 14.72 30.76 12.81
CA CYS A 32 13.54 31.12 12.03
C CYS A 32 13.42 30.22 10.79
N ALA A 33 12.48 29.26 10.82
CA ALA A 33 12.25 28.25 9.78
C ALA A 33 10.85 28.37 9.15
N HIS A 34 10.65 27.73 8.00
CA HIS A 34 9.34 27.58 7.37
C HIS A 34 8.84 26.16 7.59
N LEU A 35 7.57 26.00 7.98
CA LEU A 35 6.89 24.71 7.94
C LEU A 35 6.40 24.46 6.51
N MET A 36 6.77 23.32 5.95
CA MET A 36 6.40 22.92 4.58
C MET A 36 5.69 21.57 4.62
N ARG A 37 4.47 21.50 4.07
CA ARG A 37 3.64 20.29 4.11
C ARG A 37 3.00 19.99 2.77
N ALA A 38 2.97 18.70 2.42
CA ALA A 38 2.09 18.17 1.40
C ALA A 38 0.92 17.43 2.06
N LEU A 39 -0.29 17.62 1.55
CA LEU A 39 -1.50 17.05 2.14
C LEU A 39 -2.42 16.51 1.04
N ALA A 40 -2.84 15.26 1.19
CA ALA A 40 -4.02 14.72 0.54
C ALA A 40 -5.20 14.89 1.49
N ASP A 41 -6.30 15.41 0.98
CA ASP A 41 -7.51 15.68 1.75
C ASP A 41 -8.18 14.35 2.13
N PRO A 42 -8.30 14.04 3.44
CA PRO A 42 -8.91 12.79 3.91
C PRO A 42 -10.40 12.68 3.58
N ASP A 43 -11.06 13.81 3.26
CA ASP A 43 -12.48 13.86 2.93
C ASP A 43 -12.72 13.93 1.41
N SER A 44 -11.67 13.89 0.59
CA SER A 44 -11.82 13.96 -0.87
C SER A 44 -12.35 12.66 -1.47
N ASP A 45 -13.50 12.75 -2.14
CA ASP A 45 -14.11 11.68 -2.94
C ASP A 45 -13.65 11.70 -4.41
N ALA A 46 -12.69 12.55 -4.76
CA ALA A 46 -12.18 12.64 -6.12
C ALA A 46 -11.42 11.35 -6.51
N LEU A 47 -11.79 10.76 -7.65
CA LEU A 47 -11.08 9.61 -8.21
C LEU A 47 -9.70 10.04 -8.72
N LEU A 48 -8.66 9.35 -8.26
CA LEU A 48 -7.28 9.67 -8.63
C LEU A 48 -7.04 9.49 -10.14
N ALA A 49 -7.70 8.51 -10.76
CA ALA A 49 -7.65 8.25 -12.21
C ALA A 49 -8.12 9.44 -13.06
N ASP A 50 -9.10 10.22 -12.56
CA ASP A 50 -9.64 11.40 -13.27
C ASP A 50 -8.72 12.62 -13.17
N HIS A 51 -7.59 12.48 -12.47
CA HIS A 51 -6.64 13.55 -12.22
C HIS A 51 -5.21 13.17 -12.64
N PRO A 52 -4.97 12.84 -13.93
CA PRO A 52 -3.68 12.39 -14.43
C PRO A 52 -2.56 13.40 -14.20
N VAL A 53 -2.87 14.70 -14.17
CA VAL A 53 -1.89 15.77 -13.87
C VAL A 53 -1.38 15.68 -12.42
N LEU A 54 -2.26 15.37 -11.47
CA LEU A 54 -1.86 15.17 -10.07
C LEU A 54 -1.01 13.90 -9.93
N LEU A 55 -1.41 12.83 -10.61
CA LEU A 55 -0.66 11.57 -10.63
C LEU A 55 0.74 11.75 -11.24
N ASP A 56 0.83 12.41 -12.39
CA ASP A 56 2.11 12.72 -13.06
C ASP A 56 3.01 13.57 -12.16
N PHE A 57 2.44 14.60 -11.53
CA PHE A 57 3.15 15.42 -10.56
C PHE A 57 3.74 14.59 -9.41
N LEU A 58 2.92 13.78 -8.74
CA LEU A 58 3.35 12.97 -7.60
C LEU A 58 4.37 11.90 -8.00
N THR A 59 4.18 11.23 -9.14
CA THR A 59 5.13 10.22 -9.63
C THR A 59 6.45 10.82 -10.14
N THR A 60 6.47 12.11 -10.48
CA THR A 60 7.67 12.86 -10.82
C THR A 60 8.45 13.30 -9.58
N CYS A 61 7.84 13.34 -8.39
CA CYS A 61 8.47 13.73 -7.12
C CYS A 61 9.40 12.64 -6.56
N ARG A 62 10.42 12.23 -7.34
CA ARG A 62 11.50 11.33 -6.92
C ARG A 62 12.38 11.96 -5.84
N PRO A 63 13.17 11.19 -5.05
CA PRO A 63 14.03 11.73 -3.98
C PRO A 63 14.93 12.89 -4.41
N GLU A 64 15.37 12.91 -5.67
CA GLU A 64 16.22 13.93 -6.28
C GLU A 64 15.47 15.12 -6.90
N SER A 65 14.14 15.15 -6.78
CA SER A 65 13.30 16.15 -7.45
C SER A 65 13.30 17.47 -6.70
N VAL A 66 13.20 18.54 -7.49
CA VAL A 66 13.38 19.91 -7.01
C VAL A 66 12.27 20.80 -7.53
N PHE A 67 11.71 21.58 -6.62
CA PHE A 67 10.72 22.63 -6.85
C PHE A 67 11.39 23.97 -7.10
N CYS A 68 11.10 24.54 -8.26
CA CYS A 68 11.50 25.90 -8.61
C CYS A 68 10.25 26.79 -8.69
N PHE A 69 10.08 27.71 -7.74
CA PHE A 69 9.07 28.76 -7.87
C PHE A 69 9.51 29.71 -8.99
N HIS A 70 8.64 29.98 -9.97
CA HIS A 70 8.99 30.64 -11.24
C HIS A 70 9.98 31.81 -11.14
N GLY A 71 11.03 31.72 -11.97
CA GLY A 71 12.16 32.66 -12.04
C GLY A 71 13.45 31.88 -11.77
N ARG A 72 14.46 31.98 -12.65
CA ARG A 72 15.74 31.25 -12.49
C ARG A 72 16.51 31.59 -11.21
N ASP A 73 16.04 32.60 -10.47
CA ASP A 73 16.58 33.09 -9.19
C ASP A 73 15.65 32.75 -7.99
N GLY A 74 14.64 31.90 -8.17
CA GLY A 74 13.70 31.51 -7.12
C GLY A 74 14.32 30.53 -6.11
N LEU A 75 13.76 30.53 -4.88
CA LEU A 75 14.12 29.54 -3.87
C LEU A 75 13.88 28.14 -4.44
N THR A 76 14.91 27.31 -4.33
CA THR A 76 14.92 25.95 -4.83
C THR A 76 14.75 25.02 -3.64
N LEU A 77 13.70 24.20 -3.64
CA LEU A 77 13.39 23.26 -2.56
C LEU A 77 13.34 21.84 -3.11
N ASP A 78 14.05 20.89 -2.53
CA ASP A 78 13.81 19.48 -2.85
C ASP A 78 12.52 18.94 -2.21
N VAL A 79 12.11 17.75 -2.64
CA VAL A 79 10.94 17.02 -2.12
C VAL A 79 11.04 16.75 -0.61
N THR A 80 12.24 16.56 -0.07
CA THR A 80 12.43 16.17 1.34
C THR A 80 12.11 17.29 2.32
N HIS A 81 12.09 18.54 1.85
CA HIS A 81 11.64 19.67 2.66
C HIS A 81 10.14 19.63 2.97
N PHE A 82 9.32 18.99 2.12
CA PHE A 82 7.88 18.89 2.35
C PHE A 82 7.54 17.64 3.15
N ASP A 83 6.99 17.85 4.34
CA ASP A 83 6.41 16.77 5.13
C ASP A 83 5.39 15.97 4.31
N SER A 84 5.42 14.64 4.43
CA SER A 84 4.56 13.66 3.77
C SER A 84 4.65 13.55 2.23
N LEU A 85 5.30 14.49 1.52
CA LEU A 85 5.33 14.47 0.04
C LEU A 85 5.97 13.20 -0.53
N GLY A 86 7.05 12.71 0.10
CA GLY A 86 7.70 11.47 -0.30
C GLY A 86 6.79 10.24 -0.16
N ASP A 87 5.95 10.18 0.89
CA ASP A 87 5.01 9.09 1.11
C ASP A 87 3.91 9.10 0.05
N LEU A 88 3.36 10.29 -0.24
CA LEU A 88 2.34 10.49 -1.27
C LEU A 88 2.89 10.13 -2.66
N ALA A 89 4.14 10.51 -2.96
CA ALA A 89 4.82 10.18 -4.21
C ALA A 89 5.03 8.67 -4.37
N ARG A 90 5.46 7.97 -3.31
CA ARG A 90 5.59 6.50 -3.31
C ARG A 90 4.25 5.81 -3.53
N CYS A 91 3.19 6.28 -2.88
CA CYS A 91 1.86 5.71 -3.04
C CYS A 91 1.30 5.94 -4.45
N ALA A 92 1.51 7.12 -5.02
CA ALA A 92 1.13 7.42 -6.40
C ALA A 92 1.88 6.54 -7.42
N ALA A 93 3.18 6.29 -7.19
CA ALA A 93 3.96 5.37 -8.01
C ALA A 93 3.43 3.94 -7.90
N ALA A 94 3.17 3.46 -6.69
CA ALA A 94 2.62 2.13 -6.46
C ALA A 94 1.22 1.95 -7.08
N TYR A 95 0.36 2.97 -6.99
CA TYR A 95 -0.92 3.00 -7.69
C TYR A 95 -0.74 2.83 -9.20
N ARG A 96 0.16 3.60 -9.81
CA ARG A 96 0.47 3.50 -11.25
C ARG A 96 0.97 2.10 -11.61
N ASP A 97 1.85 1.52 -10.81
CA ASP A 97 2.42 0.21 -11.11
C ASP A 97 1.35 -0.89 -10.97
N ALA A 98 0.49 -0.79 -9.94
CA ALA A 98 -0.64 -1.69 -9.72
C ALA A 98 -1.69 -1.67 -10.84
N GLN A 99 -1.77 -0.59 -11.64
CA GLN A 99 -2.64 -0.53 -12.83
C GLN A 99 -2.31 -1.60 -13.90
N SER A 100 -1.14 -2.23 -13.82
CA SER A 100 -0.75 -3.33 -14.71
C SER A 100 -1.28 -4.70 -14.28
N LEU A 101 -1.88 -4.81 -13.08
CA LEU A 101 -2.44 -6.06 -12.56
C LEU A 101 -3.75 -6.42 -13.28
N ASP A 102 -3.99 -7.72 -13.46
CA ASP A 102 -5.23 -8.20 -14.05
C ASP A 102 -6.43 -7.88 -13.13
N GLY A 103 -7.54 -7.42 -13.72
CA GLY A 103 -8.74 -6.97 -12.99
C GLY A 103 -8.65 -5.58 -12.34
N TRP A 104 -7.59 -4.81 -12.58
CA TRP A 104 -7.43 -3.47 -11.99
C TRP A 104 -8.46 -2.43 -12.49
N ASP A 105 -9.00 -2.62 -13.69
CA ASP A 105 -9.91 -1.68 -14.36
C ASP A 105 -11.16 -1.31 -13.52
N ALA A 106 -11.55 -2.18 -12.59
CA ALA A 106 -12.68 -1.96 -11.70
C ALA A 106 -12.31 -1.26 -10.36
N VAL A 107 -11.03 -1.06 -10.04
CA VAL A 107 -10.56 -0.62 -8.71
C VAL A 107 -10.71 0.90 -8.53
N PRO A 108 -11.59 1.38 -7.61
CA PRO A 108 -11.77 2.81 -7.38
C PRO A 108 -10.77 3.31 -6.33
N VAL A 109 -9.74 4.05 -6.78
CA VAL A 109 -8.79 4.75 -5.90
C VAL A 109 -9.11 6.24 -5.88
N MET A 110 -9.32 6.77 -4.69
CA MET A 110 -9.66 8.16 -4.40
C MET A 110 -8.45 8.92 -3.83
N VAL A 111 -8.49 10.24 -3.85
CA VAL A 111 -7.42 11.06 -3.27
C VAL A 111 -7.24 10.82 -1.77
N LYS A 112 -8.32 10.58 -1.02
CA LYS A 112 -8.22 10.25 0.42
C LYS A 112 -7.50 8.93 0.71
N ASP A 113 -7.36 8.01 -0.25
CA ASP A 113 -6.55 6.80 -0.08
C ASP A 113 -5.08 7.16 0.14
N LEU A 114 -4.63 8.30 -0.41
CA LEU A 114 -3.29 8.82 -0.17
C LEU A 114 -3.14 9.43 1.24
N ALA A 115 -4.22 9.68 1.98
CA ALA A 115 -4.18 10.21 3.36
C ALA A 115 -4.28 9.11 4.44
N SER A 116 -4.71 7.91 4.06
CA SER A 116 -4.94 6.78 4.97
C SER A 116 -3.76 5.80 4.96
N SER A 117 -3.11 5.58 6.09
CA SER A 117 -1.99 4.61 6.17
C SER A 117 -2.37 3.20 5.74
N GLU A 118 -3.60 2.74 6.01
CA GLU A 118 -4.04 1.41 5.58
C GLU A 118 -4.12 1.30 4.04
N SER A 119 -4.61 2.37 3.41
CA SER A 119 -4.78 2.45 1.97
C SER A 119 -3.43 2.62 1.27
N GLN A 120 -2.55 3.45 1.83
CA GLN A 120 -1.15 3.56 1.40
C GLN A 120 -0.43 2.21 1.44
N ASN A 121 -0.49 1.49 2.57
CA ASN A 121 0.14 0.17 2.71
C ASN A 121 -0.44 -0.85 1.73
N SER A 122 -1.76 -0.82 1.51
CA SER A 122 -2.44 -1.67 0.53
C SER A 122 -1.98 -1.38 -0.89
N LEU A 123 -1.90 -0.11 -1.29
CA LEU A 123 -1.42 0.28 -2.61
C LEU A 123 0.06 -0.05 -2.81
N LEU A 124 0.91 0.18 -1.81
CA LEU A 124 2.33 -0.18 -1.84
C LEU A 124 2.51 -1.68 -2.04
N PHE A 125 1.74 -2.50 -1.33
CA PHE A 125 1.74 -3.95 -1.50
C PHE A 125 1.32 -4.38 -2.92
N LEU A 126 0.29 -3.75 -3.49
CA LEU A 126 -0.18 -4.05 -4.85
C LEU A 126 0.81 -3.57 -5.93
N GLY A 127 1.42 -2.40 -5.73
CA GLY A 127 2.50 -1.92 -6.61
C GLY A 127 3.72 -2.85 -6.57
N ALA A 128 4.07 -3.39 -5.40
CA ALA A 128 5.11 -4.40 -5.26
C ALA A 128 4.76 -5.70 -6.02
N ALA A 129 3.50 -6.09 -6.00
CA ALA A 129 3.00 -7.27 -6.71
C ALA A 129 3.04 -7.12 -8.24
N ALA A 130 2.91 -5.90 -8.75
CA ALA A 130 2.98 -5.60 -10.18
C ALA A 130 4.39 -5.75 -10.77
N ASP A 131 5.43 -5.58 -9.94
CA ASP A 131 6.82 -5.85 -10.32
C ASP A 131 7.53 -6.70 -9.24
N PRO A 132 7.38 -8.05 -9.31
CA PRO A 132 7.94 -8.97 -8.33
C PRO A 132 9.47 -8.94 -8.23
N GLN A 133 10.17 -8.30 -9.18
CA GLN A 133 11.63 -8.21 -9.17
C GLN A 133 12.15 -7.02 -8.35
N THR A 134 11.33 -5.97 -8.16
CA THR A 134 11.80 -4.71 -7.57
C THR A 134 11.46 -4.55 -6.10
N GLN A 135 10.50 -5.30 -5.57
CA GLN A 135 10.13 -5.22 -4.17
C GLN A 135 10.08 -6.60 -3.54
N PRO A 136 10.86 -6.86 -2.48
CA PRO A 136 10.67 -8.04 -1.67
C PRO A 136 9.33 -7.86 -0.96
N ILE A 137 8.24 -8.34 -1.56
CA ILE A 137 7.05 -8.64 -0.78
C ILE A 137 7.54 -9.53 0.35
N PRO A 138 7.17 -9.24 1.62
CA PRO A 138 7.69 -9.96 2.76
C PRO A 138 7.65 -11.44 2.43
N ARG A 139 8.82 -12.08 2.44
CA ARG A 139 9.00 -13.52 2.29
C ARG A 139 8.47 -14.21 3.54
N GLY A 140 7.23 -13.86 3.90
CA GLY A 140 6.53 -14.23 5.09
C GLY A 140 6.13 -15.67 4.95
N LEU A 141 6.97 -16.52 5.52
CA LEU A 141 6.62 -17.83 6.02
C LEU A 141 5.18 -17.77 6.55
N LEU A 142 4.25 -18.47 5.89
CA LEU A 142 2.91 -18.70 6.46
C LEU A 142 3.05 -19.79 7.53
N LEU A 143 3.75 -19.52 8.63
CA LEU A 143 3.90 -20.52 9.70
C LEU A 143 2.60 -20.66 10.49
N THR A 144 2.03 -21.87 10.53
CA THR A 144 0.90 -22.21 11.41
C THR A 144 1.35 -22.47 12.86
N ALA A 145 2.66 -22.54 13.13
CA ALA A 145 3.21 -22.74 14.47
C ALA A 145 4.32 -21.71 14.80
N PRO A 146 4.12 -20.82 15.80
CA PRO A 146 5.07 -19.76 16.14
C PRO A 146 6.38 -20.24 16.79
N GLU A 147 6.47 -21.52 17.17
CA GLU A 147 7.66 -22.11 17.80
C GLU A 147 8.58 -22.84 16.80
N VAL A 148 8.19 -22.91 15.52
CA VAL A 148 8.91 -23.66 14.48
C VAL A 148 9.69 -22.67 13.62
N GLU A 149 11.02 -22.81 13.53
CA GLU A 149 11.81 -22.01 12.58
C GLU A 149 11.90 -22.71 11.21
N GLU A 150 12.14 -21.96 10.13
CA GLU A 150 12.25 -22.51 8.76
C GLU A 150 13.26 -23.65 8.66
N GLN A 151 14.34 -23.59 9.44
CA GLN A 151 15.40 -24.61 9.47
C GLN A 151 14.96 -25.94 10.11
N ASP A 152 13.87 -25.93 10.88
CA ASP A 152 13.29 -27.09 11.56
C ASP A 152 12.17 -27.74 10.72
N CYS A 153 11.98 -27.27 9.49
CA CYS A 153 10.97 -27.75 8.57
C CYS A 153 11.58 -28.59 7.45
N ASP A 154 10.94 -29.72 7.15
CA ASP A 154 11.11 -30.38 5.86
C ASP A 154 10.44 -29.55 4.76
N THR A 155 10.97 -29.62 3.54
CA THR A 155 10.44 -28.84 2.41
C THR A 155 10.07 -29.74 1.23
N ALA A 156 8.92 -29.48 0.62
CA ALA A 156 8.53 -30.09 -0.64
C ALA A 156 8.09 -29.01 -1.63
N PRO A 157 8.33 -29.19 -2.94
CA PRO A 157 7.78 -28.30 -3.95
C PRO A 157 6.25 -28.32 -3.91
N GLY A 158 5.64 -27.17 -4.17
CA GLY A 158 4.19 -27.09 -4.29
C GLY A 158 3.72 -25.78 -4.89
N SER A 159 2.40 -25.67 -5.04
CA SER A 159 1.73 -24.46 -5.48
C SER A 159 0.78 -23.94 -4.40
N VAL A 160 0.57 -22.62 -4.41
CA VAL A 160 -0.36 -21.94 -3.51
C VAL A 160 -1.24 -20.99 -4.31
N SER A 161 -2.49 -20.86 -3.86
CA SER A 161 -3.45 -19.84 -4.31
C SER A 161 -4.14 -19.28 -3.08
N VAL A 162 -3.87 -18.02 -2.75
CA VAL A 162 -4.35 -17.37 -1.52
C VAL A 162 -5.00 -16.02 -1.80
N PRO A 163 -6.19 -15.75 -1.24
CA PRO A 163 -6.79 -14.44 -1.29
C PRO A 163 -6.14 -13.53 -0.24
N VAL A 164 -5.81 -12.30 -0.65
CA VAL A 164 -5.32 -11.24 0.21
C VAL A 164 -6.30 -10.07 0.14
N VAL A 165 -6.74 -9.62 1.31
CA VAL A 165 -7.63 -8.47 1.44
C VAL A 165 -6.79 -7.21 1.59
N CYS A 166 -6.87 -6.34 0.59
CA CYS A 166 -6.29 -5.00 0.59
C CYS A 166 -7.41 -3.98 0.82
N ASN A 167 -7.17 -3.00 1.67
CA ASN A 167 -8.22 -2.10 2.16
C ASN A 167 -7.95 -0.65 1.74
N LEU A 168 -8.80 -0.17 0.85
CA LEU A 168 -8.89 1.24 0.44
C LEU A 168 -9.94 1.95 1.27
N ALA A 169 -9.88 3.27 1.41
CA ALA A 169 -10.74 4.09 2.26
C ALA A 169 -12.25 3.80 2.10
N HIS A 170 -12.70 3.33 0.94
CA HIS A 170 -14.10 3.01 0.66
C HIS A 170 -14.37 1.62 0.07
N SER A 171 -13.34 0.83 -0.20
CA SER A 171 -13.51 -0.50 -0.76
C SER A 171 -12.52 -1.48 -0.14
N SER A 172 -12.89 -2.75 -0.19
CA SER A 172 -11.96 -3.84 0.03
C SER A 172 -11.70 -4.51 -1.29
N LEU A 173 -10.44 -4.80 -1.57
CA LEU A 173 -10.00 -5.53 -2.74
C LEU A 173 -9.64 -6.94 -2.28
N VAL A 174 -10.26 -7.95 -2.88
CA VAL A 174 -9.84 -9.34 -2.72
C VAL A 174 -8.94 -9.66 -3.90
N VAL A 175 -7.65 -9.80 -3.61
CA VAL A 175 -6.60 -10.00 -4.60
C VAL A 175 -6.13 -11.43 -4.48
N TRP A 176 -6.30 -12.19 -5.55
CA TRP A 176 -5.91 -13.60 -5.59
C TRP A 176 -4.46 -13.73 -6.04
N PHE A 177 -3.63 -14.25 -5.14
CA PHE A 177 -2.22 -14.49 -5.39
C PHE A 177 -1.98 -15.97 -5.61
N SER A 178 -1.32 -16.33 -6.71
CA SER A 178 -0.80 -17.67 -6.92
C SER A 178 0.72 -17.69 -7.12
N GLY A 179 1.34 -18.79 -6.73
CA GLY A 179 2.77 -18.98 -6.88
C GLY A 179 3.20 -20.42 -6.72
N HIS A 180 4.36 -20.74 -7.29
CA HIS A 180 5.07 -21.98 -7.05
C HIS A 180 6.17 -21.72 -6.04
N GLY A 181 6.37 -22.66 -5.12
CA GLY A 181 7.29 -22.48 -4.01
C GLY A 181 7.53 -23.78 -3.25
N SER A 182 7.80 -23.63 -1.96
CA SER A 182 8.07 -24.76 -1.07
C SER A 182 7.06 -24.79 0.07
N VAL A 183 6.33 -25.90 0.17
CA VAL A 183 5.52 -26.23 1.36
C VAL A 183 6.48 -26.65 2.46
N LEU A 184 6.30 -26.08 3.64
CA LEU A 184 7.06 -26.40 4.85
C LEU A 184 6.27 -27.40 5.68
N PHE A 185 6.95 -28.43 6.18
CA PHE A 185 6.38 -29.46 7.03
C PHE A 185 7.15 -29.54 8.36
N HIS A 186 6.42 -29.64 9.46
CA HIS A 186 6.98 -29.91 10.79
C HIS A 186 6.28 -31.13 11.37
N ASP A 187 7.06 -32.14 11.78
CA ASP A 187 6.54 -33.45 12.23
C ASP A 187 5.55 -34.12 11.25
N GLY A 188 5.70 -33.85 9.96
CA GLY A 188 4.84 -34.38 8.89
C GLY A 188 3.57 -33.58 8.61
N ASP A 189 3.27 -32.54 9.40
CA ASP A 189 2.14 -31.64 9.20
C ASP A 189 2.55 -30.39 8.43
N VAL A 190 1.68 -29.89 7.55
CA VAL A 190 1.92 -28.64 6.82
C VAL A 190 1.99 -27.49 7.81
N CYS A 191 3.17 -26.91 7.92
CA CYS A 191 3.42 -25.79 8.81
C CYS A 191 3.58 -24.47 8.06
N GLY A 192 3.77 -24.45 6.74
CA GLY A 192 3.73 -23.20 5.99
C GLY A 192 4.08 -23.27 4.51
N PHE A 193 4.28 -22.09 3.89
CA PHE A 193 4.63 -22.00 2.47
C PHE A 193 5.60 -20.84 2.21
N LYS A 194 6.61 -21.09 1.39
CA LYS A 194 7.60 -20.12 0.93
C LYS A 194 7.43 -19.87 -0.57
N VAL A 195 7.03 -18.65 -0.93
CA VAL A 195 6.83 -18.25 -2.33
C VAL A 195 8.03 -17.41 -2.81
N PRO A 196 8.90 -17.92 -3.71
CA PRO A 196 9.98 -17.13 -4.31
C PRO A 196 9.47 -16.05 -5.28
N ALA A 197 8.35 -16.31 -5.96
CA ALA A 197 7.67 -15.37 -6.84
C ALA A 197 6.18 -15.73 -6.91
N PHE A 198 5.32 -14.72 -6.86
CA PHE A 198 3.90 -14.88 -7.06
C PHE A 198 3.43 -14.01 -8.22
N ARG A 199 2.21 -14.27 -8.67
CA ARG A 199 1.46 -13.42 -9.59
C ARG A 199 0.10 -13.10 -8.96
N VAL A 200 -0.44 -11.96 -9.35
CA VAL A 200 -1.85 -11.64 -9.11
C VAL A 200 -2.64 -12.24 -10.28
N ASP A 201 -3.60 -13.11 -9.98
CA ASP A 201 -4.46 -13.72 -10.99
C ASP A 201 -5.72 -12.88 -11.26
N THR A 202 -6.30 -12.28 -10.23
CA THR A 202 -7.49 -11.44 -10.37
C THR A 202 -7.66 -10.53 -9.15
N ILE A 203 -8.41 -9.45 -9.33
CA ILE A 203 -8.81 -8.49 -8.31
C ILE A 203 -10.32 -8.37 -8.31
N GLU A 204 -10.94 -8.58 -7.16
CA GLU A 204 -12.36 -8.37 -6.94
C GLU A 204 -12.57 -7.17 -6.02
N VAL A 205 -13.52 -6.29 -6.36
CA VAL A 205 -13.85 -5.10 -5.56
C VAL A 205 -15.12 -5.34 -4.77
N LEU A 206 -15.04 -5.09 -3.46
CA LEU A 206 -16.13 -5.29 -2.52
C LEU A 206 -16.44 -4.02 -1.72
N PRO A 207 -17.64 -3.94 -1.12
CA PRO A 207 -17.90 -2.99 -0.05
C PRO A 207 -16.82 -3.12 1.04
N ARG A 208 -16.39 -1.98 1.58
CA ARG A 208 -15.33 -1.95 2.58
C ARG A 208 -15.67 -2.81 3.79
N VAL A 209 -14.78 -3.76 4.07
CA VAL A 209 -14.81 -4.61 5.26
C VAL A 209 -13.96 -3.95 6.33
N PRO A 210 -14.51 -3.70 7.53
CA PRO A 210 -13.72 -3.17 8.65
C PRO A 210 -12.51 -4.05 8.95
N SER A 211 -11.37 -3.41 9.15
CA SER A 211 -10.13 -4.07 9.53
C SER A 211 -9.55 -3.42 10.76
N ARG A 212 -8.99 -4.26 11.64
CA ARG A 212 -8.17 -3.91 12.80
C ARG A 212 -6.69 -3.71 12.47
N SER A 213 -6.25 -4.03 11.24
CA SER A 213 -4.85 -3.90 10.81
C SER A 213 -4.71 -2.82 9.75
N LEU A 214 -3.61 -2.07 9.80
CA LEU A 214 -3.24 -1.09 8.77
C LEU A 214 -2.56 -1.75 7.56
N PHE A 215 -2.48 -3.08 7.51
CA PHE A 215 -1.78 -3.82 6.48
C PHE A 215 -2.72 -4.81 5.79
N PRO A 216 -2.41 -5.21 4.55
CA PRO A 216 -3.12 -6.27 3.86
C PRO A 216 -3.21 -7.55 4.69
N ARG A 217 -4.32 -8.27 4.58
CA ARG A 217 -4.59 -9.49 5.35
C ARG A 217 -4.60 -10.70 4.43
N VAL A 218 -3.86 -11.74 4.78
CA VAL A 218 -3.86 -13.00 4.02
C VAL A 218 -4.90 -13.94 4.63
N GLN A 219 -5.86 -14.42 3.85
CA GLN A 219 -6.89 -15.34 4.35
C GLN A 219 -6.52 -16.80 4.02
N LEU A 220 -6.38 -17.63 5.06
CA LEU A 220 -6.05 -19.06 4.96
C LEU A 220 -7.13 -19.90 5.66
N GLY A 221 -8.29 -20.08 5.01
CA GLY A 221 -9.40 -20.83 5.61
C GLY A 221 -10.01 -20.11 6.84
N PRO A 222 -10.53 -20.82 7.86
CA PRO A 222 -11.24 -20.21 8.99
C PRO A 222 -10.37 -19.30 9.89
N ARG A 223 -9.05 -19.31 9.69
CA ARG A 223 -8.10 -18.41 10.36
C ARG A 223 -7.47 -17.46 9.33
N THR A 224 -7.42 -16.18 9.65
CA THR A 224 -6.80 -15.13 8.83
C THR A 224 -5.45 -14.75 9.41
N LEU A 225 -4.44 -14.54 8.58
CA LEU A 225 -3.17 -13.94 9.00
C LEU A 225 -3.22 -12.42 8.85
N THR A 226 -2.88 -11.73 9.93
CA THR A 226 -2.85 -10.27 10.02
C THR A 226 -1.48 -9.80 10.46
N TRP A 227 -0.97 -8.69 9.90
CA TRP A 227 0.28 -8.09 10.39
C TRP A 227 -0.04 -7.16 11.55
N ASP A 228 0.56 -7.44 12.71
CA ASP A 228 0.39 -6.68 13.95
C ASP A 228 1.73 -6.62 14.70
N GLU A 229 2.08 -5.45 15.23
CA GLU A 229 3.35 -5.19 15.94
C GLU A 229 4.63 -5.65 15.20
N GLY A 230 4.63 -5.63 13.86
CA GLY A 230 5.79 -6.06 13.07
C GLY A 230 5.92 -7.58 12.87
N ARG A 231 4.85 -8.34 13.09
CA ARG A 231 4.79 -9.80 12.90
C ARG A 231 3.43 -10.23 12.32
N TRP A 232 3.40 -11.36 11.61
CA TRP A 232 2.15 -11.99 11.19
C TRP A 232 1.54 -12.80 12.35
N GLN A 233 0.24 -12.64 12.61
CA GLN A 233 -0.52 -13.33 13.65
C GLN A 233 -1.84 -13.89 13.10
N GLU A 234 -2.24 -15.08 13.57
CA GLU A 234 -3.55 -15.66 13.27
C GLU A 234 -4.67 -14.92 14.04
N SER A 235 -5.77 -14.64 13.36
CA SER A 235 -7.01 -14.08 13.91
C SER A 235 -8.19 -14.87 13.35
N ASP A 236 -9.25 -15.04 14.15
CA ASP A 236 -10.52 -15.52 13.63
C ASP A 236 -11.04 -14.52 12.58
N ALA A 237 -11.47 -15.03 11.42
CA ALA A 237 -12.12 -14.20 10.41
C ALA A 237 -13.50 -13.77 10.92
N ASP A 238 -13.86 -12.49 10.79
CA ASP A 238 -15.27 -12.07 10.89
C ASP A 238 -16.00 -12.78 9.74
N THR A 239 -16.72 -13.86 10.08
CA THR A 239 -17.27 -14.83 9.13
C THR A 239 -18.43 -14.23 8.33
N GLY A 240 -18.08 -13.47 7.29
CA GLY A 240 -18.99 -13.18 6.18
C GLY A 240 -19.21 -14.40 5.26
N PRO A 241 -20.07 -14.30 4.23
CA PRO A 241 -20.43 -15.37 3.29
C PRO A 241 -19.28 -15.95 2.43
N TRP A 242 -18.04 -15.54 2.71
CA TRP A 242 -16.82 -15.92 2.00
C TRP A 242 -16.24 -17.25 2.51
N ALA A 243 -16.65 -17.73 3.68
CA ALA A 243 -16.04 -18.89 4.35
C ALA A 243 -16.18 -20.21 3.57
N ASP A 244 -17.19 -20.35 2.71
CA ASP A 244 -17.47 -21.61 2.00
C ASP A 244 -16.61 -21.82 0.73
N ASP A 245 -16.09 -20.74 0.13
CA ASP A 245 -15.25 -20.80 -1.08
C ASP A 245 -13.74 -20.93 -0.78
N VAL A 246 -13.30 -20.61 0.44
CA VAL A 246 -11.88 -20.51 0.83
C VAL A 246 -11.30 -21.85 1.33
N ARG A 247 -11.90 -23.00 0.98
CA ARG A 247 -11.24 -24.30 1.22
C ARG A 247 -9.97 -24.38 0.35
N THR A 248 -8.87 -24.01 0.99
CA THR A 248 -7.52 -23.79 0.45
C THR A 248 -7.07 -24.98 -0.40
N ARG A 249 -6.84 -24.71 -1.69
CA ARG A 249 -6.31 -25.69 -2.65
C ARG A 249 -4.78 -25.64 -2.60
N PHE A 250 -4.18 -26.26 -1.59
CA PHE A 250 -2.78 -26.67 -1.71
C PHE A 250 -2.75 -27.90 -2.62
N GLN A 251 -2.06 -27.81 -3.74
CA GLN A 251 -1.74 -28.98 -4.58
C GLN A 251 -0.26 -29.28 -4.41
N LEU A 252 0.01 -30.46 -3.85
CA LEU A 252 1.32 -31.09 -3.88
C LEU A 252 1.47 -31.75 -5.26
N ASP A 253 2.64 -31.56 -5.88
CA ASP A 253 2.99 -32.18 -7.17
C ASP A 253 3.38 -33.66 -6.99
#